data_AF-A0A242A7W3-F1
#
_entry.id   AF-A0A242A7W3-F1
#
_cell.length_a   1.000
_cell.length_b   1.000
_cell.length_c   1.000
_cell.angle_alpha   90.00
_cell.angle_beta   90.00
_cell.angle_gamma   90.00
#
_symmetry.space_group_name_H-M   'P 1'
#
loop_
_entity.id
_entity.type
_entity.pdbx_description
1 polymer ?
#
loop_
_entity_poly.entity_id
_entity_poly.type
_entity_poly.pdbx_seq_one_letter_code
_entity_poly.pdbx_strand_id
1 'polypeptide(L)' 'MTYTIQQELTIHDLAKDKIRSLHDELNDKKVCLTDHQRDQLLRELQRYQELLYANRIIRVKEMGLSK' A
#
# COMPACT_ATOMS: atom_id res chain seq x y z
N MET A 1 -9.18 16.06 -4.48
CA MET A 1 -9.82 14.95 -5.23
C MET A 1 -10.29 13.94 -4.21
N THR A 2 -11.60 13.79 -4.05
CA THR A 2 -12.21 12.75 -3.23
C THR A 2 -12.50 11.54 -4.12
N TYR A 3 -11.89 10.41 -3.79
CA TYR A 3 -12.22 9.13 -4.43
C TYR A 3 -13.60 8.69 -3.94
N THR A 4 -14.37 8.04 -4.81
CA THR A 4 -15.60 7.35 -4.38
C THR A 4 -15.27 6.16 -3.49
N ILE A 5 -16.21 5.73 -2.64
CA ILE A 5 -16.03 4.56 -1.75
C ILE A 5 -15.58 3.31 -2.52
N GLN A 6 -16.10 3.11 -3.73
CA GLN A 6 -15.71 2.00 -4.60
C GLN A 6 -14.26 2.15 -5.09
N GLN A 7 -13.87 3.34 -5.54
CA GLN A 7 -12.48 3.61 -5.93
C GLN A 7 -11.52 3.43 -4.75
N GLU A 8 -11.92 3.80 -3.53
CA GLU A 8 -11.11 3.56 -2.33
C GLU A 8 -10.93 2.06 -2.03
N LEU A 9 -11.98 1.23 -2.20
CA LEU A 9 -11.84 -0.22 -2.08
C LEU A 9 -10.86 -0.77 -3.12
N THR A 10 -11.01 -0.33 -4.37
CA THR A 10 -10.12 -0.75 -5.46
C THR A 10 -8.67 -0.35 -5.19
N ILE A 11 -8.42 0.89 -4.74
CA ILE A 11 -7.09 1.35 -4.36
C ILE A 11 -6.52 0.51 -3.21
N HIS A 12 -7.35 0.20 -2.21
CA HIS A 12 -6.95 -0.63 -1.08
C HIS A 12 -6.57 -2.05 -1.51
N ASP A 13 -7.36 -2.70 -2.37
CA ASP A 13 -7.08 -4.06 -2.83
C ASP A 13 -5.83 -4.11 -3.72
N LEU A 14 -5.67 -3.15 -4.63
CA LEU A 14 -4.47 -3.02 -5.46
C LEU A 14 -3.21 -2.77 -4.62
N ALA A 15 -3.28 -1.89 -3.62
CA ALA A 15 -2.16 -1.61 -2.75
C ALA A 15 -1.79 -2.83 -1.88
N LYS A 16 -2.77 -3.62 -1.42
CA LYS A 16 -2.51 -4.88 -0.70
C LYS A 16 -1.79 -5.91 -1.58
N ASP A 17 -2.22 -6.05 -2.82
CA ASP A 17 -1.60 -6.99 -3.77
C ASP A 17 -0.15 -6.60 -4.07
N LYS A 18 0.10 -5.30 -4.28
CA LYS A 18 1.44 -4.77 -4.49
C LYS A 18 2.35 -4.95 -3.27
N ILE A 19 1.84 -4.73 -2.05
CA ILE A 19 2.58 -4.99 -0.81
C ILE A 19 3.00 -6.46 -0.70
N ARG A 20 2.09 -7.41 -1.04
CA ARG A 20 2.43 -8.84 -1.03
C ARG A 20 3.54 -9.14 -2.03
N SER A 21 3.41 -8.65 -3.26
CA SER A 21 4.42 -8.82 -4.29
C SER A 21 5.80 -8.27 -3.87
N LEU A 22 5.83 -7.08 -3.24
CA LEU A 22 7.07 -6.48 -2.73
C LEU A 22 7.68 -7.30 -1.58
N HIS A 23 6.85 -7.87 -0.71
CA HIS A 23 7.33 -8.77 0.35
C HIS A 23 7.87 -10.08 -0.22
N ASP A 24 7.24 -10.64 -1.24
CA ASP A 24 7.74 -11.83 -1.91
C ASP A 24 9.08 -11.55 -2.60
N GLU A 25 9.21 -10.42 -3.30
CA GLU A 25 10.46 -10.00 -3.94
C GLU A 25 11.60 -9.75 -2.93
N LEU A 26 11.31 -9.10 -1.80
CA LEU A 26 12.29 -8.86 -0.73
C LEU A 26 12.74 -10.14 -0.03
N ASN A 27 11.88 -11.16 0.02
CA ASN A 27 12.14 -12.44 0.67
C ASN A 27 12.60 -13.54 -0.30
N ASP A 28 12.61 -13.27 -1.61
CA ASP A 28 13.04 -14.24 -2.60
C ASP A 28 14.54 -14.48 -2.48
N LYS A 29 14.89 -15.63 -1.88
CA LYS A 29 16.28 -16.07 -1.69
C LYS A 29 16.99 -16.36 -3.01
N LYS A 30 16.27 -16.45 -4.13
CA LYS A 30 16.85 -16.64 -5.47
C LYS A 30 17.29 -15.32 -6.09
N VAL A 31 16.76 -14.19 -5.63
CA VAL A 31 17.10 -12.86 -6.14
C VAL A 31 18.13 -12.21 -5.21
N CYS A 32 19.37 -12.12 -5.67
CA CYS A 32 20.41 -11.33 -5.00
C CYS A 32 20.16 -9.85 -5.28
N LEU A 33 19.33 -9.21 -4.45
CA LEU A 33 19.13 -7.76 -4.49
C LEU A 33 20.39 -7.04 -4.00
N THR A 34 20.85 -6.04 -4.76
CA THR A 34 21.84 -5.07 -4.26
C THR A 34 21.24 -4.22 -3.13
N ASP A 35 22.08 -3.62 -2.29
CA ASP A 35 21.61 -2.71 -1.23
C ASP A 35 20.71 -1.59 -1.77
N HIS A 36 21.04 -1.04 -2.94
CA HIS A 36 20.23 -0.01 -3.59
C HIS A 36 18.85 -0.53 -4.02
N GLN A 37 18.78 -1.72 -4.62
CA GLN A 37 17.50 -2.32 -5.01
C GLN A 37 16.65 -2.66 -3.79
N ARG A 38 17.28 -3.18 -2.73
CA ARG A 38 16.59 -3.48 -1.47
C ARG A 38 16.00 -2.21 -0.84
N ASP A 39 16.78 -1.15 -0.80
CA ASP A 39 16.39 0.17 -0.29
C ASP A 39 15.29 0.81 -1.15
N GLN A 40 15.31 0.64 -2.47
CA GLN A 40 14.21 1.04 -3.35
C GLN A 40 12.90 0.29 -3.04
N LEU A 41 12.96 -1.04 -2.92
CA LEU A 41 11.79 -1.87 -2.61
C LEU A 41 11.22 -1.56 -1.23
N LEU A 42 12.07 -1.32 -0.23
CA LEU A 42 11.63 -0.92 1.11
C LEU A 42 10.94 0.46 1.11
N ARG A 43 11.47 1.44 0.38
CA ARG A 43 10.80 2.74 0.22
C ARG A 43 9.47 2.62 -0.50
N GLU A 44 9.38 1.78 -1.53
CA GLU A 44 8.14 1.54 -2.24
C GLU A 44 7.11 0.87 -1.33
N LEU A 45 7.52 -0.14 -0.56
CA LEU A 45 6.68 -0.81 0.44
C LEU A 45 6.13 0.18 1.47
N GLN A 46 6.98 1.06 1.99
CA GLN A 46 6.58 2.09 2.95
C GLN A 46 5.49 3.01 2.36
N ARG A 47 5.64 3.46 1.11
CA ARG A 47 4.65 4.32 0.44
C ARG A 47 3.29 3.65 0.31
N TYR A 48 3.25 2.36 -0.03
CA TYR A 48 1.98 1.64 -0.11
C TYR A 48 1.34 1.42 1.27
N GLN A 49 2.13 1.19 2.31
CA GLN A 49 1.63 1.11 3.69
C GLN A 49 1.04 2.46 4.14
N GLU A 50 1.70 3.57 3.83
CA GLU A 50 1.20 4.93 4.09
C GLU A 50 -0.09 5.22 3.33
N LEU A 51 -0.19 4.79 2.06
CA LEU A 51 -1.40 4.92 1.26
C LEU A 51 -2.59 4.16 1.88
N LEU A 52 -2.37 2.92 2.34
CA LEU A 52 -3.41 2.15 3.03
C LEU A 52 -3.83 2.79 4.35
N TYR A 53 -2.89 3.34 5.10
CA TYR A 53 -3.17 4.06 6.34
C TYR A 53 -4.01 5.31 6.10
N ALA A 54 -3.64 6.12 5.10
CA ALA A 54 -4.40 7.30 4.70
C ALA A 54 -5.82 6.92 4.23
N ASN A 55 -5.95 5.87 3.41
CA ASN A 55 -7.25 5.38 2.96
C ASN A 55 -8.14 4.94 4.12
N ARG A 56 -7.58 4.25 5.12
CA ARG A 56 -8.30 3.87 6.35
C ARG A 56 -8.78 5.10 7.13
N ILE A 57 -7.94 6.12 7.31
CA ILE A 57 -8.31 7.36 8.02
C ILE A 57 -9.46 8.05 7.30
N ILE A 58 -9.38 8.19 5.97
CA ILE A 58 -10.41 8.84 5.16
C ILE A 58 -11.73 8.08 5.32
N ARG A 59 -11.74 6.76 5.17
CA ARG A 59 -12.93 5.93 5.39
C ARG A 59 -13.56 6.08 6.77
N VAL A 60 -12.74 6.10 7.83
CA VAL A 60 -13.25 6.29 9.20
C VAL A 60 -13.84 7.69 9.37
N LYS A 61 -13.22 8.71 8.79
CA LYS A 61 -13.70 10.09 8.82
C LYS A 61 -15.03 10.24 8.07
N GLU A 62 -15.13 9.72 6.86
CA GLU A 62 -16.36 9.78 6.03
C GLU A 62 -17.51 8.97 6.65
N MET A 63 -17.23 7.79 7.23
CA MET A 63 -18.24 6.99 7.95
C MET A 63 -18.65 7.64 9.29
N GLY A 64 -17.75 8.37 9.95
CA GLY A 64 -18.02 9.09 11.19
C GLY A 64 -18.79 10.39 11.00
N LEU A 65 -18.66 11.04 9.85
CA LEU A 65 -19.37 12.27 9.47
C LEU A 65 -20.80 12.01 8.94
N SER A 66 -21.17 10.74 8.71
CA SER A 66 -22.51 10.35 8.26
C SER A 66 -23.50 10.09 9.42
N LYS A 67 -23.27 10.68 10.60
CA LYS A 67 -24.14 10.55 11.78
C LYS A 67 -24.85 11.86 12.13
#